data_AF-A0A6M4WGE5-F1
#
_entry.id   AF-A0A6M4WGE5-F1
#
_cell.length_a   1.000
_cell.length_b   1.000
_cell.length_c   1.000
_cell.angle_alpha   90.00
_cell.angle_beta   90.00
_cell.angle_gamma   90.00
#
_symmetry.space_group_name_H-M   'P 1'
#
loop_
_entity.id
_entity.type
_entity.pdbx_description
1 polymer ?
#
loop_
_entity_poly.entity_id
_entity_poly.type
_entity_poly.pdbx_seq_one_letter_code
_entity_poly.pdbx_strand_id
1 'polypeptide(L)'
;MKDLKFEQKRSLSRLEAADQLTALAAALREGGDVELEFGPGILSLRIPDDLRTEIEIEVGDGQIELEFEFKWPTAPTRAAPPREAASTKEAASTKEAASTKEAVSRKRAPAKPGRSSAGARRSGSAKPSATKTS
;
A
#
# COMPACT_ATOMS: atom_id res chain seq x y z
N MET A 1 7.76 6.23 -26.67
CA MET A 1 8.82 5.22 -26.88
C MET A 1 8.22 3.84 -26.68
N LYS A 2 8.77 2.78 -27.30
CA LYS A 2 8.36 1.40 -27.00
C LYS A 2 9.06 0.93 -25.72
N ASP A 3 8.29 0.42 -24.78
CA ASP A 3 8.62 -0.57 -23.75
C ASP A 3 10.11 -0.67 -23.37
N LEU A 4 10.58 0.28 -22.55
CA LEU A 4 11.92 0.22 -21.96
C LEU A 4 11.92 -0.73 -20.77
N LYS A 5 12.80 -1.75 -20.81
CA LYS A 5 13.10 -2.60 -19.65
C LYS A 5 14.59 -2.48 -19.29
N PHE A 6 14.87 -2.22 -18.02
CA PHE A 6 16.18 -2.32 -17.41
C PHE A 6 16.13 -3.42 -16.34
N GLU A 7 17.15 -4.27 -16.26
CA GLU A 7 17.28 -5.33 -15.25
C GLU A 7 18.75 -5.48 -14.86
N GLN A 8 19.03 -5.49 -13.56
CA GLN A 8 20.38 -5.69 -13.03
C GLN A 8 20.30 -6.63 -11.83
N LYS A 9 21.03 -7.75 -11.90
CA LYS A 9 21.15 -8.74 -10.82
C LYS A 9 22.59 -8.81 -10.35
N ARG A 10 22.82 -8.45 -9.08
CA ARG A 10 24.13 -8.52 -8.41
C ARG A 10 23.96 -8.73 -6.92
N SER A 11 24.92 -9.42 -6.30
CA SER A 11 25.02 -9.48 -4.83
C SER A 11 25.64 -8.19 -4.31
N LEU A 12 25.09 -7.67 -3.22
CA LEU A 12 25.56 -6.44 -2.55
C LEU A 12 25.85 -6.73 -1.08
N SER A 13 26.79 -5.99 -0.50
CA SER A 13 26.88 -5.90 0.97
C SER A 13 25.70 -5.11 1.54
N ARG A 14 25.46 -5.27 2.84
CA ARG A 14 24.42 -4.53 3.58
C ARG A 14 24.58 -3.02 3.48
N LEU A 15 25.81 -2.51 3.33
CA LEU A 15 26.07 -1.07 3.21
C LEU A 15 25.75 -0.57 1.80
N GLU A 16 26.27 -1.22 0.75
CA GLU A 16 25.99 -0.84 -0.64
C GLU A 16 24.49 -0.91 -0.99
N ALA A 17 23.73 -1.82 -0.37
CA ALA A 17 22.28 -1.88 -0.49
C ALA A 17 21.59 -0.69 0.21
N ALA A 18 22.07 -0.28 1.39
CA ALA A 18 21.56 0.89 2.10
C ALA A 18 21.87 2.20 1.37
N ASP A 19 23.06 2.31 0.75
CA ASP A 19 23.45 3.46 -0.06
C ASP A 19 22.55 3.58 -1.31
N GLN A 20 22.25 2.47 -2.00
CA GLN A 20 21.32 2.45 -3.13
C GLN A 20 19.88 2.81 -2.74
N LEU A 21 19.37 2.28 -1.62
CA LEU A 21 18.06 2.68 -1.09
C LEU A 21 18.03 4.16 -0.68
N THR A 22 19.15 4.70 -0.20
CA THR A 22 19.29 6.12 0.15
C THR A 22 19.25 7.00 -1.11
N ALA A 23 19.96 6.61 -2.18
CA ALA A 23 19.94 7.31 -3.46
C ALA A 23 18.53 7.29 -4.09
N LEU A 24 17.86 6.14 -4.11
CA LEU A 24 16.46 6.01 -4.56
C LEU A 24 15.52 6.90 -3.73
N ALA A 25 15.67 6.89 -2.41
CA ALA A 25 14.87 7.72 -1.52
C ALA A 25 15.18 9.23 -1.61
N ALA A 26 16.36 9.61 -2.10
CA ALA A 26 16.69 11.00 -2.41
C ALA A 26 15.96 11.44 -3.70
N ALA A 27 16.09 10.67 -4.79
CA ALA A 27 15.42 10.94 -6.06
C ALA A 27 13.88 10.98 -5.93
N LEU A 28 13.29 10.09 -5.13
CA LEU A 28 11.85 10.10 -4.82
C LEU A 28 11.39 11.37 -4.05
N ARG A 29 12.29 12.06 -3.34
CA ARG A 29 11.99 13.34 -2.66
C ARG A 29 12.23 14.55 -3.55
N GLU A 30 13.14 14.45 -4.50
CA GLU A 30 13.40 15.49 -5.50
C GLU A 30 12.25 15.58 -6.51
N GLY A 31 11.79 14.42 -7.02
CA GLY A 31 10.75 14.35 -8.04
C GLY A 31 11.20 14.96 -9.37
N GLY A 32 10.28 15.07 -10.32
CA GLY A 32 10.61 15.60 -11.65
C GLY A 32 11.54 14.67 -12.43
N ASP A 33 12.42 15.23 -13.25
CA ASP A 33 13.38 14.48 -14.07
C ASP A 33 14.68 14.28 -13.27
N VAL A 34 14.94 13.04 -12.84
CA VAL A 34 16.06 12.66 -11.95
C VAL A 34 17.00 11.65 -12.61
N GLU A 35 18.25 11.59 -12.14
CA GLU A 35 19.25 10.61 -12.56
C GLU A 35 19.73 9.76 -11.38
N LEU A 36 19.67 8.43 -11.53
CA LEU A 36 19.99 7.46 -10.48
C LEU A 36 21.17 6.58 -10.89
N GLU A 37 22.25 6.57 -10.09
CA GLU A 37 23.38 5.68 -10.30
C GLU A 37 23.06 4.24 -9.83
N PHE A 38 22.88 3.33 -10.78
CA PHE A 38 22.66 1.90 -10.53
C PHE A 38 23.85 1.07 -11.02
N GLY A 39 24.93 1.08 -10.22
CA GLY A 39 26.15 0.34 -10.50
C GLY A 39 26.95 0.98 -11.64
N PRO A 40 27.19 0.30 -12.78
CA PRO A 40 27.97 0.85 -13.88
C PRO A 40 27.17 1.79 -14.82
N GLY A 41 25.90 2.09 -14.52
CA GLY A 41 25.02 2.87 -15.39
C GLY A 41 24.16 3.88 -14.64
N ILE A 42 23.75 4.92 -15.36
CA ILE A 42 22.82 5.95 -14.90
C ILE A 42 21.43 5.65 -15.46
N LEU A 43 20.41 5.73 -14.61
CA LEU A 43 19.01 5.54 -14.95
C LEU A 43 18.28 6.88 -14.80
N SER A 44 17.98 7.54 -15.92
CA SER A 44 17.21 8.78 -15.95
C SER A 44 15.71 8.48 -15.97
N LEU A 45 14.95 9.03 -15.02
CA LEU A 45 13.50 8.78 -14.85
C LEU A 45 12.75 10.08 -14.56
N ARG A 46 11.48 10.14 -14.96
CA ARG A 46 10.57 11.18 -14.50
C ARG A 46 9.65 10.65 -13.40
N ILE A 47 9.81 11.17 -12.18
CA ILE A 47 9.04 10.82 -10.98
C ILE A 47 7.94 11.88 -10.75
N PRO A 48 6.65 11.50 -10.69
CA PRO A 48 5.55 12.41 -10.36
C PRO A 48 5.36 12.57 -8.85
N ASP A 49 4.62 13.61 -8.45
CA ASP A 49 4.25 13.88 -7.05
C ASP A 49 3.43 12.73 -6.41
N ASP A 50 2.57 12.08 -7.21
CA ASP A 50 1.70 10.97 -6.81
C ASP A 50 2.07 9.68 -7.56
N LEU A 51 2.33 8.60 -6.83
CA LEU A 51 2.60 7.27 -7.37
C LEU A 51 1.98 6.16 -6.50
N ARG A 52 1.74 4.98 -7.07
CA ARG A 52 1.32 3.78 -6.32
C ARG A 52 2.56 3.04 -5.82
N THR A 53 2.54 2.63 -4.56
CA THR A 53 3.55 1.76 -3.95
C THR A 53 2.95 0.41 -3.56
N GLU A 54 3.75 -0.64 -3.70
CA GLU A 54 3.48 -1.97 -3.14
C GLU A 54 4.80 -2.44 -2.47
N ILE A 55 4.71 -3.03 -1.27
CA ILE A 55 5.88 -3.52 -0.52
C ILE A 55 5.55 -4.92 -0.03
N GLU A 56 6.38 -5.89 -0.43
CA GLU A 56 6.16 -7.31 -0.14
C GLU A 56 7.37 -7.90 0.58
N ILE A 57 7.12 -8.80 1.53
CA ILE A 57 8.15 -9.49 2.31
C ILE A 57 7.78 -10.96 2.36
N GLU A 58 8.62 -11.81 1.77
CA GLU A 58 8.44 -13.26 1.74
C GLU A 58 9.59 -13.99 2.43
N VAL A 59 9.31 -15.20 2.92
CA VAL A 59 10.30 -16.07 3.57
C VAL A 59 10.13 -17.48 2.99
N GLY A 60 11.09 -17.90 2.16
CA GLY A 60 11.07 -19.15 1.41
C GLY A 60 12.48 -19.65 1.15
N ASP A 61 12.65 -20.97 0.97
CA ASP A 61 13.92 -21.62 0.61
C ASP A 61 15.17 -21.22 1.44
N GLY A 62 14.95 -20.84 2.71
CA GLY A 62 16.01 -20.40 3.63
C GLY A 62 16.46 -18.94 3.43
N GLN A 63 15.70 -18.17 2.67
CA GLN A 63 15.96 -16.77 2.31
C GLN A 63 14.83 -15.85 2.79
N ILE A 64 15.11 -14.56 2.83
CA ILE A 64 14.12 -13.49 3.00
C ILE A 64 14.18 -12.64 1.74
N GLU A 65 13.04 -12.45 1.11
CA GLU A 65 12.85 -11.56 -0.03
C GLU A 65 12.11 -10.30 0.43
N LEU A 66 12.54 -9.14 -0.04
CA LEU A 66 11.96 -7.83 0.27
C LEU A 66 11.91 -7.05 -1.03
N GLU A 67 10.69 -6.81 -1.52
CA GLU A 67 10.45 -6.08 -2.76
C GLU A 67 9.81 -4.71 -2.49
N PHE A 68 10.23 -3.73 -3.29
CA PHE A 68 9.62 -2.40 -3.35
C PHE A 68 9.19 -2.14 -4.79
N GLU A 69 7.89 -2.07 -5.02
CA GLU A 69 7.34 -1.82 -6.33
C GLU A 69 6.70 -0.43 -6.39
N PHE A 70 6.97 0.29 -7.48
CA PHE A 70 6.46 1.63 -7.72
C PHE A 70 5.84 1.70 -9.11
N LYS A 71 4.60 2.19 -9.20
CA LYS A 71 3.83 2.27 -10.45
C LYS A 71 3.29 3.69 -10.64
N TRP A 72 3.60 4.31 -11.79
CA TRP A 72 3.04 5.59 -12.19
C TRP A 72 2.85 5.73 -13.71
N PRO A 73 1.98 6.64 -14.19
CA PRO A 73 1.80 6.87 -15.63
C PRO A 73 3.01 7.54 -16.27
N THR A 74 3.47 7.04 -17.41
CA THR A 74 4.54 7.66 -18.23
C THR A 74 4.02 8.69 -19.23
N ALA A 75 2.71 8.73 -19.48
CA ALA A 75 2.05 9.78 -20.23
C ALA A 75 1.81 11.00 -19.33
N PRO A 76 1.92 12.24 -19.84
CA PRO A 76 1.63 13.43 -19.05
C PRO A 76 0.18 13.40 -18.58
N THR A 77 -0.03 13.27 -17.27
CA THR A 77 -1.37 13.39 -16.70
C THR A 77 -1.86 14.82 -16.93
N ARG A 78 -3.06 14.98 -17.48
CA ARG A 78 -3.68 16.31 -17.60
C ARG A 78 -3.92 16.80 -16.18
N ALA A 79 -3.23 17.87 -15.79
CA ALA A 79 -3.28 18.42 -14.44
C ALA A 79 -4.74 18.49 -13.93
N ALA A 80 -5.01 17.76 -12.85
CA ALA A 80 -6.24 17.94 -12.10
C ALA A 80 -6.21 19.36 -11.51
N PRO A 81 -7.35 20.08 -11.45
CA PRO A 81 -7.39 21.37 -10.78
C PRO A 81 -6.93 21.20 -9.32
N PRO A 82 -6.15 22.15 -8.78
CA PRO A 82 -5.67 22.05 -7.40
C PRO A 82 -6.86 21.89 -6.46
N ARG A 83 -6.78 20.94 -5.53
CA ARG A 83 -7.76 20.83 -4.45
C ARG A 83 -7.56 22.03 -3.54
N GLU A 84 -8.39 23.05 -3.71
CA GLU A 84 -8.47 24.17 -2.77
C GLU A 84 -8.63 23.63 -1.35
N ALA A 85 -7.78 24.10 -0.44
CA ALA A 85 -7.85 23.71 0.95
C ALA A 85 -9.22 24.12 1.52
N ALA A 86 -10.01 23.14 1.93
CA ALA A 86 -11.35 23.35 2.49
C ALA A 86 -11.25 24.21 3.74
N SER A 87 -11.47 25.51 3.58
CA SER A 87 -11.48 26.47 4.67
C SER A 87 -12.68 26.18 5.57
N THR A 88 -12.40 25.78 6.80
CA THR A 88 -13.40 25.67 7.87
C THR A 88 -14.03 27.04 8.11
N LYS A 89 -15.25 27.24 7.61
CA LYS A 89 -16.16 28.24 8.16
C LYS A 89 -17.10 27.57 9.15
N GLU A 90 -16.82 27.81 10.42
CA GLU A 90 -17.72 27.52 11.53
C GLU A 90 -18.98 28.40 11.44
N ALA A 91 -20.04 28.01 12.14
CA ALA A 91 -21.41 28.42 11.85
C ALA A 91 -21.86 29.73 12.52
N ALA A 92 -22.86 30.38 11.90
CA ALA A 92 -23.90 31.13 12.61
C ALA A 92 -25.21 31.15 11.78
N SER A 93 -26.34 31.01 12.47
CA SER A 93 -27.65 30.67 11.89
C SER A 93 -28.52 31.85 11.49
N THR A 94 -29.44 31.62 10.54
CA THR A 94 -30.79 32.23 10.56
C THR A 94 -31.85 31.16 10.27
N LYS A 95 -33.04 31.32 10.86
CA LYS A 95 -34.11 30.31 10.97
C LYS A 95 -35.27 30.55 9.98
N GLU A 96 -36.24 29.62 9.99
CA GLU A 96 -37.62 29.70 9.44
C GLU A 96 -37.80 29.53 7.90
N ALA A 97 -38.88 28.89 7.39
CA ALA A 97 -40.01 28.17 8.02
C ALA A 97 -40.73 27.20 7.04
N ALA A 98 -41.73 26.46 7.55
CA ALA A 98 -42.78 25.66 6.87
C ALA A 98 -42.37 24.33 6.17
N SER A 99 -42.74 23.14 6.66
CA SER A 99 -44.10 22.52 6.70
C SER A 99 -44.59 22.06 5.30
N THR A 100 -44.53 20.79 4.89
CA THR A 100 -45.37 19.62 5.26
C THR A 100 -44.96 18.45 4.31
N LYS A 101 -45.30 17.15 4.42
CA LYS A 101 -46.40 16.38 5.03
C LYS A 101 -45.92 15.02 5.58
N GLU A 102 -46.79 14.35 6.34
CA GLU A 102 -46.62 13.00 6.91
C GLU A 102 -46.68 11.83 5.91
N ALA A 103 -46.36 10.65 6.48
CA ALA A 103 -46.95 9.31 6.26
C ALA A 103 -46.17 8.31 5.36
N VAL A 104 -46.01 7.03 5.73
CA VAL A 104 -46.31 6.30 6.99
C VAL A 104 -45.40 5.04 7.09
N SER A 105 -45.18 4.57 8.33
CA SER A 105 -44.60 3.28 8.83
C SER A 105 -44.33 2.10 7.84
N ARG A 106 -43.42 1.13 8.09
CA ARG A 106 -43.18 0.28 9.31
C ARG A 106 -41.75 -0.31 9.23
N LYS A 107 -40.89 -0.26 10.25
CA LYS A 107 -40.83 -1.02 11.53
C LYS A 107 -40.24 -2.46 11.43
N ARG A 108 -38.96 -2.57 11.84
CA ARG A 108 -38.22 -3.72 12.44
C ARG A 108 -37.84 -4.96 11.61
N ALA A 109 -36.55 -5.34 11.75
CA ALA A 109 -35.96 -6.68 11.57
C ALA A 109 -36.26 -7.59 12.80
N PRO A 110 -35.71 -8.83 12.98
CA PRO A 110 -34.80 -9.64 12.13
C PRO A 110 -35.18 -11.14 11.99
N ALA A 111 -34.43 -11.95 11.22
CA ALA A 111 -34.18 -13.39 11.50
C ALA A 111 -33.13 -14.06 10.57
N LYS A 112 -32.09 -14.66 11.17
CA LYS A 112 -31.45 -15.95 10.76
C LYS A 112 -32.25 -17.09 11.46
N PRO A 113 -32.20 -18.41 11.12
CA PRO A 113 -30.97 -19.19 10.82
C PRO A 113 -31.09 -20.50 9.97
N GLY A 114 -29.95 -21.21 9.84
CA GLY A 114 -29.77 -22.61 9.37
C GLY A 114 -28.29 -22.82 8.99
N ARG A 115 -27.44 -23.69 9.56
CA ARG A 115 -27.57 -25.05 10.18
C ARG A 115 -28.05 -26.07 9.13
N SER A 116 -27.44 -27.25 8.87
CA SER A 116 -26.40 -28.07 9.55
C SER A 116 -25.71 -28.98 8.46
N SER A 117 -24.76 -29.91 8.65
CA SER A 117 -23.89 -30.39 9.77
C SER A 117 -22.86 -31.44 9.26
N ALA A 118 -21.67 -31.52 9.89
CA ALA A 118 -20.74 -32.68 9.95
C ALA A 118 -20.02 -33.14 8.64
N GLY A 119 -18.80 -33.70 8.69
CA GLY A 119 -17.85 -33.85 9.80
C GLY A 119 -16.82 -34.97 9.58
N ALA A 120 -15.59 -34.82 10.09
CA ALA A 120 -14.58 -35.89 10.21
C ALA A 120 -13.63 -35.62 11.40
N ARG A 121 -13.10 -36.67 12.03
CA ARG A 121 -12.28 -36.63 13.27
C ARG A 121 -10.94 -37.37 13.07
N ARG A 122 -10.03 -37.18 14.06
CA ARG A 122 -8.86 -38.02 14.50
C ARG A 122 -7.49 -37.48 14.03
N SER A 123 -6.64 -36.93 14.91
CA SER A 123 -5.73 -37.53 15.94
C SER A 123 -4.30 -37.68 15.40
N GLY A 124 -3.20 -37.42 16.11
CA GLY A 124 -2.96 -36.93 17.49
C GLY A 124 -1.46 -37.04 17.85
N SER A 125 -1.05 -36.56 19.05
CA SER A 125 0.34 -36.61 19.61
C SER A 125 1.40 -35.76 18.86
N ALA A 126 2.52 -35.31 19.46
CA ALA A 126 3.11 -35.52 20.80
C ALA A 126 3.79 -34.25 21.36
N LYS A 127 4.07 -34.22 22.67
CA LYS A 127 5.06 -33.32 23.31
C LYS A 127 6.49 -33.86 23.10
N PRO A 128 7.52 -33.03 23.30
CA PRO A 128 8.44 -33.36 24.39
C PRO A 128 8.76 -32.19 25.33
N SER A 129 9.11 -32.53 26.57
CA SER A 129 9.71 -31.62 27.56
C SER A 129 11.23 -31.62 27.40
N ALA A 130 11.90 -30.51 27.68
CA ALA A 130 13.34 -30.48 27.93
C ALA A 130 13.63 -29.60 29.16
N THR A 131 14.08 -30.25 30.23
CA THR A 131 14.68 -29.62 31.41
C THR A 131 16.05 -29.06 31.07
N LYS A 132 16.44 -27.93 31.68
CA LYS A 132 17.85 -27.62 31.92
C LYS A 132 18.07 -27.24 33.37
N THR A 133 18.95 -27.98 34.02
CA THR A 133 19.45 -27.74 35.38
C THR A 133 20.95 -27.46 35.26
N SER A 134 21.46 -26.59 36.13
CA SER A 134 22.87 -26.14 36.26
C SER A 134 23.40 -25.25 35.12
#